data_AF-A0A920Q6P5-F1
#
_entry.id   AF-A0A920Q6P5-F1
#
_cell.length_a   1.000
_cell.length_b   1.000
_cell.length_c   1.000
_cell.angle_alpha   90.00
_cell.angle_beta   90.00
_cell.angle_gamma   90.00
#
_symmetry.space_group_name_H-M   'P 1'
#
loop_
_entity.id
_entity.type
_entity.pdbx_description
1 polymer ?
#
loop_
_entity_poly.entity_id
_entity_poly.type
_entity_poly.pdbx_seq_one_letter_code
_entity_poly.pdbx_strand_id
1 'polypeptide(L)'
;MDYDHTQQVSGVWLTSLLIVSSGPGVAVPIALGTPAASVIPWAIVAFLLAFVMLRPFSALTITVTSECLEAAFRWGWPRKQITRSDIASIQVVRHSAWQGWGIRRVPDGWLWRIWGRSGVQITMIEGAGKHYTFGTDDPKGLSRALDG
;
A
#
# COMPACT_ATOMS: atom_id res chain seq x y z
N MET A 1 -4.99 -24.31 -5.15
CA MET A 1 -3.68 -24.06 -4.52
C MET A 1 -3.81 -22.74 -3.81
N ASP A 2 -3.60 -22.71 -2.49
CA ASP A 2 -3.67 -21.46 -1.74
C ASP A 2 -2.38 -20.67 -1.99
N TYR A 3 -2.51 -19.45 -2.52
CA TYR A 3 -1.38 -18.56 -2.74
C TYR A 3 -1.38 -17.51 -1.65
N ASP A 4 -0.28 -17.40 -0.91
CA ASP A 4 -0.10 -16.39 0.13
C ASP A 4 1.24 -15.69 -0.10
N HIS A 5 1.18 -14.41 -0.44
CA HIS A 5 2.36 -13.62 -0.73
C HIS A 5 2.28 -12.25 -0.06
N THR A 6 3.30 -11.92 0.73
CA THR A 6 3.38 -10.66 1.43
C THR A 6 4.49 -9.79 0.84
N GLN A 7 4.10 -8.73 0.13
CA GLN A 7 5.03 -7.71 -0.33
C GLN A 7 5.32 -6.73 0.81
N GLN A 8 6.59 -6.55 1.17
CA GLN A 8 7.03 -5.63 2.21
C GLN A 8 7.91 -4.51 1.65
N VAL A 9 7.73 -3.30 2.17
CA VAL A 9 8.73 -2.24 2.06
C VAL A 9 9.69 -2.35 3.23
N SER A 10 10.99 -2.16 2.98
CA SER A 10 11.99 -2.21 4.04
C SER A 10 11.61 -1.21 5.15
N GLY A 11 11.61 -1.67 6.41
CA GLY A 11 11.29 -0.79 7.55
C GLY A 11 12.17 0.46 7.60
N VAL A 12 13.40 0.36 7.09
CA VAL A 12 14.39 1.45 6.99
C VAL A 12 13.88 2.59 6.11
N TRP A 13 13.18 2.30 5.02
CA TRP A 13 12.62 3.33 4.13
C TRP A 13 11.53 4.15 4.82
N LEU A 14 10.64 3.49 5.57
CA LEU A 14 9.57 4.13 6.33
C LEU A 14 10.11 4.99 7.47
N THR A 15 11.06 4.48 8.24
CA THR A 15 11.66 5.24 9.34
C THR A 15 12.47 6.43 8.84
N SER A 16 13.16 6.30 7.70
CA SER A 16 13.92 7.42 7.11
C SER A 16 13.01 8.57 6.68
N LEU A 17 11.85 8.26 6.07
CA LEU A 17 10.90 9.27 5.62
C LEU A 17 10.24 10.02 6.78
N LEU A 18 9.99 9.33 7.89
CA LEU A 18 9.50 9.94 9.13
C LEU A 18 10.51 10.92 9.73
N ILE A 19 11.78 10.52 9.83
CA ILE A 19 12.84 11.37 10.40
C ILE A 19 13.05 12.64 9.56
N VAL A 20 13.13 12.49 8.23
CA VAL A 20 13.33 13.61 7.30
C VAL A 20 12.15 14.58 7.32
N SER A 21 10.91 14.09 7.45
CA SER A 21 9.73 14.97 7.47
C SER A 21 9.52 15.67 8.81
N SER A 22 9.89 15.06 9.94
CA SER A 22 9.78 15.68 11.26
C SER A 22 10.90 16.67 11.59
N GLY A 23 12.10 16.47 11.02
CA GLY A 23 13.29 17.27 11.32
C GLY A 23 13.10 18.80 11.16
N PRO A 24 12.57 19.29 10.03
CA PRO A 24 12.31 20.71 9.83
C PRO A 24 11.29 21.30 10.81
N GLY A 25 10.26 20.52 11.17
CA GLY A 25 9.23 20.92 12.14
C GLY A 25 9.76 21.14 13.56
N VAL A 26 10.91 20.57 13.88
CA VAL A 26 11.61 20.77 15.17
C VAL A 26 12.70 21.82 15.06
N ALA A 27 13.52 21.75 14.01
CA ALA A 27 14.70 22.61 13.87
C ALA A 27 14.34 24.08 13.59
N VAL A 28 13.31 24.34 12.76
CA VAL A 28 12.94 25.70 12.37
C VAL A 28 12.40 26.51 13.55
N PRO A 29 11.43 26.02 14.36
CA PRO A 29 10.96 26.78 15.51
C PRO A 29 12.06 27.06 16.54
N ILE A 30 12.96 26.09 16.79
CA ILE A 30 14.06 26.27 17.74
C ILE A 30 15.03 27.35 17.23
N ALA A 31 15.37 27.33 15.94
CA ALA A 31 16.21 28.36 15.33
C ALA A 31 15.58 29.76 15.37
N LEU A 32 14.24 29.85 15.37
CA LEU A 32 13.47 31.10 15.53
C LEU A 32 13.30 31.53 17.00
N GLY A 33 13.94 30.84 17.95
CA GLY A 33 13.97 31.22 19.37
C GLY A 33 12.87 30.58 20.23
N THR A 34 12.10 29.63 19.71
CA THR A 34 11.18 28.87 20.57
C THR A 34 11.95 27.89 21.47
N PRO A 35 11.62 27.78 22.77
CA PRO A 35 12.31 26.86 23.66
C PRO A 35 12.09 25.40 23.23
N ALA A 36 13.15 24.60 23.23
CA ALA A 36 13.08 23.19 22.88
C ALA A 36 12.04 22.41 23.71
N ALA A 37 11.89 22.76 25.00
CA ALA A 37 10.91 22.16 25.90
C ALA A 37 9.44 22.33 25.41
N SER A 38 9.16 23.38 24.65
CA SER A 38 7.84 23.62 24.06
C SER A 38 7.62 22.88 22.74
N VAL A 39 8.70 22.53 22.01
CA VAL A 39 8.63 21.94 20.67
C VAL A 39 8.71 20.41 20.71
N ILE A 40 9.57 19.86 21.57
CA ILE A 40 9.85 18.42 21.65
C ILE A 40 8.59 17.57 21.90
N PRO A 41 7.68 17.91 22.83
CA PRO A 41 6.47 17.10 23.05
C PRO A 41 5.58 17.01 21.81
N TRP A 42 5.37 18.12 21.10
CA TRP A 42 4.59 18.15 19.86
C TRP A 42 5.26 17.35 18.74
N ALA A 43 6.59 17.41 18.67
CA ALA A 43 7.36 16.61 17.72
C ALA A 43 7.19 15.10 17.97
N ILE A 44 7.21 14.68 19.24
CA ILE A 44 6.99 13.28 19.62
C ILE A 44 5.56 12.85 19.25
N VAL A 45 4.55 13.67 19.57
CA VAL A 45 3.15 13.38 19.20
C VAL A 45 2.98 13.26 17.70
N ALA A 46 3.54 14.20 16.93
CA ALA A 46 3.49 14.17 15.46
C ALA A 46 4.20 12.93 14.90
N PHE A 47 5.36 12.56 15.44
CA PHE A 47 6.09 11.36 15.05
C PHE A 47 5.29 10.10 15.34
N LEU A 48 4.72 9.96 16.54
CA LEU A 48 3.90 8.81 16.92
C LEU A 48 2.65 8.70 16.03
N LEU A 49 1.98 9.82 15.76
CA LEU A 49 0.81 9.85 14.87
C LEU A 49 1.19 9.40 13.46
N ALA A 50 2.26 9.96 12.89
CA ALA A 50 2.73 9.59 11.56
C ALA A 50 3.17 8.12 11.50
N PHE A 51 3.83 7.61 12.56
CA PHE A 51 4.20 6.22 12.67
C PHE A 51 2.98 5.29 12.66
N VAL A 52 1.97 5.58 13.48
CA VAL A 52 0.73 4.80 13.53
C VAL A 52 0.00 4.83 12.18
N MET A 53 -0.02 5.98 11.49
CA MET A 53 -0.70 6.15 10.21
C MET A 53 0.03 5.46 9.04
N LEU A 54 1.37 5.45 9.03
CA LEU A 54 2.17 4.89 7.93
C LEU A 54 2.46 3.39 8.10
N ARG A 55 2.50 2.88 9.33
CA ARG A 55 2.82 1.46 9.63
C ARG A 55 1.93 0.45 8.89
N PRO A 56 0.62 0.65 8.70
CA PRO A 56 -0.22 -0.26 7.93
C PRO A 56 0.25 -0.40 6.48
N PHE A 57 0.67 0.69 5.85
CA PHE A 57 1.13 0.75 4.46
C PHE A 57 2.55 0.20 4.23
N SER A 58 3.09 -0.55 5.18
CA SER A 58 4.43 -1.15 5.08
C SER A 58 4.45 -2.55 4.50
N ALA A 59 3.33 -3.27 4.58
CA ALA A 59 3.17 -4.59 3.99
C ALA A 59 1.77 -4.76 3.41
N LEU A 60 1.70 -5.42 2.26
CA LEU A 60 0.48 -5.80 1.55
C LEU A 60 0.56 -7.30 1.35
N THR A 61 -0.32 -8.01 2.04
CA THR A 61 -0.49 -9.45 1.93
C THR A 61 -1.61 -9.71 0.93
N ILE A 62 -1.31 -10.51 -0.07
CA ILE A 62 -2.26 -10.96 -1.08
C ILE A 62 -2.42 -12.45 -0.90
N THR A 63 -3.62 -12.85 -0.49
CA THR A 63 -4.01 -14.24 -0.29
C THR A 63 -5.06 -14.61 -1.34
N VAL A 64 -4.84 -15.69 -2.07
CA VAL A 64 -5.78 -16.25 -3.02
C VAL A 64 -6.25 -17.59 -2.50
N THR A 65 -7.56 -17.68 -2.26
CA THR A 65 -8.26 -18.90 -1.89
C THR A 65 -9.05 -19.43 -3.09
N SER A 66 -9.66 -20.61 -2.96
CA SER A 66 -10.56 -21.19 -3.97
C SER A 66 -11.78 -20.31 -4.30
N GLU A 67 -12.26 -19.50 -3.36
CA GLU A 67 -13.49 -18.70 -3.54
C GLU A 67 -13.22 -17.21 -3.76
N CYS A 68 -12.16 -16.67 -3.17
CA CYS A 68 -11.90 -15.23 -3.19
C CYS A 68 -10.40 -14.88 -3.17
N LEU A 69 -10.12 -13.68 -3.65
CA LEU A 69 -8.86 -12.96 -3.49
C LEU A 69 -9.02 -11.97 -2.34
N GLU A 70 -8.14 -12.04 -1.34
CA GLU A 70 -8.05 -11.07 -0.26
C GLU A 70 -6.71 -10.32 -0.34
N ALA A 71 -6.79 -9.00 -0.35
CA ALA A 71 -5.65 -8.11 -0.25
C ALA A 71 -5.77 -7.30 1.05
N ALA A 72 -4.84 -7.50 1.97
CA ALA A 72 -4.86 -6.89 3.29
C ALA A 72 -3.52 -6.22 3.60
N PHE A 73 -3.59 -5.03 4.20
CA PHE A 73 -2.39 -4.36 4.72
C PHE A 73 -1.92 -4.99 6.04
N ARG A 74 -0.76 -4.57 6.55
CA ARG A 74 -0.05 -5.24 7.67
C ARG A 74 -0.87 -5.50 8.94
N TRP A 75 -1.93 -4.72 9.22
CA TRP A 75 -2.83 -4.93 10.37
C TRP A 75 -4.13 -5.66 9.99
N GLY A 76 -4.25 -6.21 8.78
CA GLY A 76 -5.53 -6.70 8.27
C GLY A 76 -6.50 -5.60 7.82
N TRP A 77 -6.16 -4.33 8.01
CA TRP A 77 -6.91 -3.17 7.51
C TRP A 77 -5.95 -2.09 6.97
N PRO A 78 -6.26 -1.43 5.84
CA PRO A 78 -7.39 -1.66 4.94
C PRO A 78 -7.37 -3.07 4.30
N ARG A 79 -8.56 -3.62 4.07
CA ARG A 79 -8.77 -4.95 3.47
C ARG A 79 -9.65 -4.82 2.24
N LYS A 80 -9.34 -5.55 1.17
CA LYS A 80 -10.18 -5.70 0.01
C LYS A 80 -10.34 -7.18 -0.30
N GLN A 81 -11.60 -7.62 -0.37
CA GLN A 81 -11.96 -8.97 -0.81
C GLN A 81 -12.66 -8.87 -2.16
N ILE A 82 -12.31 -9.78 -3.07
CA ILE A 82 -12.88 -9.92 -4.41
C ILE A 82 -13.25 -11.39 -4.60
N THR A 83 -14.51 -11.69 -4.87
CA THR A 83 -14.97 -13.05 -5.18
C THR A 83 -14.44 -13.45 -6.55
N ARG A 84 -14.01 -14.71 -6.72
CA ARG A 84 -13.51 -15.19 -8.02
C ARG A 84 -14.61 -15.24 -9.07
N SER A 85 -15.86 -15.48 -8.67
CA SER A 85 -17.04 -15.39 -9.54
C SER A 85 -17.22 -13.99 -10.14
N ASP A 86 -16.64 -12.96 -9.52
CA ASP A 86 -16.78 -11.58 -9.96
C ASP A 86 -15.63 -11.15 -10.87
N ILE A 87 -14.66 -12.03 -11.16
CA ILE A 87 -13.48 -11.73 -11.98
C ILE A 87 -13.78 -12.03 -13.46
N ALA A 88 -13.75 -11.00 -14.30
CA ALA A 88 -13.91 -11.11 -15.74
C ALA A 88 -12.60 -11.42 -16.46
N SER A 89 -11.50 -10.78 -16.05
CA SER A 89 -10.18 -10.99 -16.64
C SER A 89 -9.06 -10.56 -15.71
N ILE A 90 -7.89 -11.16 -15.91
CA ILE A 90 -6.66 -10.92 -15.15
C ILE A 90 -5.57 -10.52 -16.14
N GLN A 91 -4.84 -9.45 -15.83
CA GLN A 91 -3.74 -8.97 -16.66
C GLN A 91 -2.54 -8.57 -15.80
N VAL A 92 -1.36 -9.07 -16.15
CA VAL A 92 -0.11 -8.60 -15.55
C VAL A 92 0.22 -7.23 -16.16
N VAL A 93 0.28 -6.21 -15.31
CA VAL A 93 0.51 -4.82 -15.73
C VAL A 93 1.79 -4.27 -15.13
N ARG A 94 2.43 -3.38 -15.88
CA ARG A 94 3.58 -2.60 -15.43
C ARG A 94 3.22 -1.12 -15.38
N HIS A 95 3.31 -0.54 -14.19
CA HIS A 95 3.04 0.86 -13.94
C HIS A 95 4.28 1.74 -14.14
N SER A 96 4.04 2.98 -14.53
CA SER A 96 5.05 4.02 -14.47
C SER A 96 5.40 4.33 -13.02
N ALA A 97 6.62 4.80 -12.77
CA ALA A 97 7.00 5.28 -11.43
C ALA A 97 6.14 6.47 -10.97
N TRP A 98 5.51 7.17 -11.91
CA TRP A 98 4.72 8.36 -11.60
C TRP A 98 3.32 8.05 -11.08
N GLN A 99 2.81 6.83 -11.31
CA GLN A 99 1.50 6.40 -10.82
C GLN A 99 1.42 6.23 -9.29
N GLY A 100 2.53 6.48 -8.57
CA GLY A 100 2.54 6.67 -7.12
C GLY A 100 2.31 5.41 -6.29
N TRP A 101 2.15 5.56 -4.99
CA TRP A 101 2.02 4.46 -4.03
C TRP A 101 0.73 4.64 -3.19
N GLY A 102 0.30 3.57 -2.53
CA GLY A 102 -0.83 3.52 -1.61
C GLY A 102 -2.12 2.93 -2.20
N ILE A 103 -3.24 3.27 -1.55
CA ILE A 103 -4.60 2.99 -2.02
C ILE A 103 -5.13 4.24 -2.70
N ARG A 104 -5.36 4.19 -4.01
CA ARG A 104 -5.80 5.37 -4.78
C ARG A 104 -6.83 4.99 -5.82
N ARG A 105 -7.78 5.90 -6.07
CA ARG A 105 -8.65 5.85 -7.23
C ARG A 105 -7.90 6.35 -8.47
N VAL A 106 -7.78 5.48 -9.46
CA VAL A 106 -7.28 5.78 -10.81
C VAL A 106 -8.48 5.90 -11.77
N PRO A 107 -8.34 6.53 -12.95
CA PRO A 107 -9.45 6.66 -13.91
C PRO A 107 -10.15 5.33 -14.19
N ASP A 108 -9.35 4.26 -14.25
CA ASP A 108 -9.80 2.90 -14.55
C ASP A 108 -10.08 2.06 -13.28
N GLY A 109 -10.22 2.66 -12.09
CA GLY A 109 -10.62 1.95 -10.88
C GLY A 109 -9.73 2.19 -9.66
N TRP A 110 -9.24 1.14 -9.01
CA TRP A 110 -8.49 1.23 -7.77
C TRP A 110 -7.09 0.63 -7.91
N LEU A 111 -6.10 1.37 -7.46
CA LEU A 111 -4.71 0.92 -7.33
C LEU A 111 -4.41 0.66 -5.86
N TRP A 112 -3.98 -0.56 -5.56
CA TRP A 112 -3.54 -1.04 -4.26
C TRP A 112 -2.07 -1.46 -4.39
N ARG A 113 -1.14 -0.55 -4.09
CA ARG A 113 0.29 -0.80 -4.29
C ARG A 113 1.11 -0.19 -3.18
N ILE A 114 2.10 -0.91 -2.67
CA ILE A 114 3.05 -0.33 -1.70
C ILE A 114 4.32 0.15 -2.38
N TRP A 115 4.94 -0.69 -3.21
CA TRP A 115 6.16 -0.37 -3.93
C TRP A 115 6.26 -1.15 -5.24
N GLY A 116 7.26 -0.86 -6.06
CA GLY A 116 7.52 -1.55 -7.32
C GLY A 116 6.69 -1.07 -8.51
N ARG A 117 7.05 -1.54 -9.70
CA ARG A 117 6.38 -1.15 -10.95
C ARG A 117 5.47 -2.24 -11.50
N SER A 118 5.36 -3.37 -10.82
CA SER A 118 4.64 -4.54 -11.31
C SER A 118 3.40 -4.79 -10.47
N GLY A 119 2.38 -5.38 -11.09
CA GLY A 119 1.17 -5.76 -10.41
C GLY A 119 0.26 -6.59 -11.31
N VAL A 120 -0.87 -6.99 -10.76
CA VAL A 120 -1.93 -7.69 -11.46
C VAL A 120 -3.19 -6.83 -11.44
N GLN A 121 -3.70 -6.52 -12.61
CA GLN A 121 -4.97 -5.83 -12.82
C GLN A 121 -6.08 -6.87 -13.01
N ILE A 122 -7.14 -6.69 -12.25
CA ILE A 122 -8.33 -7.54 -12.24
C ILE A 122 -9.50 -6.71 -12.73
N THR A 123 -10.18 -7.20 -13.75
CA THR A 123 -11.40 -6.61 -14.28
C THR A 123 -12.59 -7.35 -13.70
N MET A 124 -13.60 -6.63 -13.21
CA MET A 124 -14.80 -7.23 -12.61
C MET A 124 -15.88 -7.53 -13.65
N ILE A 125 -16.69 -8.58 -13.42
CA ILE A 125 -17.86 -8.97 -14.24
C ILE A 125 -19.00 -7.97 -14.06
N GLU A 126 -19.43 -7.72 -12.82
CA GLU A 126 -20.47 -6.73 -12.52
C GLU A 126 -19.85 -5.36 -12.22
N GLY A 127 -20.44 -4.30 -12.81
CA GLY A 127 -19.90 -2.94 -12.73
C GLY A 127 -18.80 -2.64 -13.76
N ALA A 128 -18.97 -3.20 -14.98
CA ALA A 128 -18.13 -3.03 -16.17
C ALA A 128 -17.29 -1.74 -16.16
N GLY A 129 -15.97 -1.90 -16.02
CA GLY A 129 -14.97 -0.81 -16.04
C GLY A 129 -14.29 -0.50 -14.70
N LYS A 130 -14.71 -1.11 -13.58
CA LYS A 130 -13.94 -1.02 -12.33
C LYS A 130 -12.80 -2.05 -12.36
N HIS A 131 -11.58 -1.58 -12.56
CA HIS A 131 -10.39 -2.42 -12.42
C HIS A 131 -9.79 -2.30 -11.01
N TYR A 132 -9.35 -3.42 -10.45
CA TYR A 132 -8.55 -3.44 -9.22
C TYR A 132 -7.15 -3.87 -9.56
N THR A 133 -6.17 -3.02 -9.29
CA THR A 133 -4.78 -3.33 -9.53
C THR A 133 -4.06 -3.55 -8.22
N PHE A 134 -3.52 -4.75 -8.04
CA PHE A 134 -2.73 -5.12 -6.88
C PHE A 134 -1.26 -5.13 -7.25
N GLY A 135 -0.48 -4.25 -6.63
CA GLY A 135 0.96 -4.25 -6.74
C GLY A 135 1.55 -5.47 -6.07
N THR A 136 2.47 -6.14 -6.77
CA THR A 136 3.20 -7.30 -6.27
C THR A 136 4.56 -7.38 -6.96
N ASP A 137 5.57 -7.83 -6.24
CA ASP A 137 6.88 -8.20 -6.79
C ASP A 137 6.88 -9.61 -7.42
N ASP A 138 5.85 -10.42 -7.15
CA ASP A 138 5.55 -11.67 -7.88
C ASP A 138 4.22 -11.57 -8.67
N PRO A 139 4.20 -10.85 -9.81
CA PRO A 139 2.99 -10.75 -10.63
C PRO A 139 2.66 -12.05 -11.36
N LYS A 140 3.65 -12.91 -11.62
CA LYS A 140 3.45 -14.16 -12.37
C LYS A 140 2.83 -15.24 -11.47
N GLY A 141 3.30 -15.35 -10.22
CA GLY A 141 2.71 -16.26 -9.23
C GLY A 141 1.26 -15.89 -8.93
N LEU A 142 0.98 -14.61 -8.72
CA LEU A 142 -0.38 -14.12 -8.49
C LEU A 142 -1.31 -14.37 -9.68
N SER A 143 -0.89 -14.09 -10.91
CA SER A 143 -1.68 -14.40 -12.11
C SER A 143 -2.01 -15.90 -12.19
N ARG A 144 -0.99 -16.76 -12.01
CA ARG A 144 -1.17 -18.21 -12.07
C ARG A 144 -2.12 -18.73 -10.98
N ALA A 145 -2.08 -18.16 -9.78
CA ALA A 145 -2.99 -18.53 -8.69
C ALA A 145 -4.45 -18.13 -8.95
N LEU A 146 -4.66 -17.10 -9.76
CA LEU A 146 -5.99 -16.62 -10.16
C LEU A 146 -6.52 -17.30 -11.43
N ASP A 147 -5.64 -17.80 -12.30
CA ASP A 147 -6.00 -18.54 -13.52
C ASP A 147 -6.27 -20.04 -13.26
N GLY A 148 -5.67 -20.62 -12.22
CA GLY A 148 -5.84 -22.03 -11.82
C GLY A 148 -6.96 -22.24 -10.81
#